data_AF-A0A1V2RKC5-F1
#
_entry.id   AF-A0A1V2RKC5-F1
#
_cell.length_a   1.000
_cell.length_b   1.000
_cell.length_c   1.000
_cell.angle_alpha   90.00
_cell.angle_beta   90.00
_cell.angle_gamma   90.00
#
_symmetry.space_group_name_H-M   'P 1'
#
loop_
_entity.id
_entity.type
_entity.pdbx_description
1 polymer ?
#
loop_
_entity_poly.entity_id
_entity_poly.type
_entity_poly.pdbx_seq_one_letter_code
_entity_poly.pdbx_strand_id
1 'polypeptide(L)'
;MGCPCASRHRGSAPHCITHVYQPTTLAGIGRPSATCPPSLRSADLRERLSAAGIALDRVVEQVTARPPTADEADTFGITIGVSMLSIQRTAIDTTGRVLEAAFLTCPATAQKPSTPQPASTAL
;
A
#
# COMPACT_ATOMS: atom_id res chain seq x y z
N MET A 1 17.29 0.70 6.65
CA MET A 1 17.28 0.03 5.33
C MET A 1 15.88 -0.48 5.07
N GLY A 2 15.13 0.14 4.14
CA GLY A 2 13.80 -0.31 3.77
C GLY A 2 13.88 -1.55 2.90
N CYS A 3 13.12 -2.59 3.22
CA CYS A 3 13.03 -3.76 2.36
C CYS A 3 11.88 -3.55 1.35
N PRO A 4 12.14 -3.59 0.04
CA PRO A 4 11.09 -3.49 -0.96
C PRO A 4 10.22 -4.77 -0.93
N CYS A 5 8.93 -4.63 -0.71
CA CYS A 5 7.94 -5.70 -0.87
C CYS A 5 7.31 -5.60 -2.27
N ALA A 6 7.95 -6.20 -3.27
CA ALA A 6 7.37 -6.33 -4.61
C ALA A 6 6.47 -7.57 -4.67
N SER A 7 5.16 -7.41 -4.51
CA SER A 7 4.22 -8.50 -4.75
C SER A 7 3.98 -8.65 -6.27
N ARG A 8 4.55 -9.68 -6.90
CA ARG A 8 4.15 -10.12 -8.25
C ARG A 8 3.04 -11.15 -8.12
N HIS A 9 1.88 -10.88 -8.72
CA HIS A 9 0.90 -11.93 -9.01
C HIS A 9 1.40 -12.72 -10.23
N ARG A 10 1.61 -14.03 -10.08
CA ARG A 10 2.14 -14.89 -11.15
C ARG A 10 1.18 -14.81 -12.37
N GLY A 11 1.67 -14.31 -13.50
CA GLY A 11 0.96 -14.28 -14.79
C GLY A 11 0.28 -12.96 -15.20
N SER A 12 0.25 -11.92 -14.37
CA SER A 12 -0.25 -10.59 -14.74
C SER A 12 0.82 -9.54 -14.42
N ALA A 13 1.02 -8.56 -15.30
CA ALA A 13 1.93 -7.44 -15.03
C ALA A 13 1.55 -6.77 -13.67
N PRO A 14 2.54 -6.31 -12.88
CA PRO A 14 2.26 -5.73 -11.57
C PRO A 14 1.29 -4.55 -11.71
N HIS A 15 0.20 -4.55 -10.93
CA HIS A 15 -0.77 -3.44 -10.96
C HIS A 15 -0.28 -2.19 -10.23
N CYS A 16 0.62 -2.37 -9.25
CA CYS A 16 1.32 -1.32 -8.53
C CYS A 16 2.66 -1.87 -8.01
N ILE A 17 3.61 -0.98 -7.77
CA ILE A 17 4.79 -1.23 -6.95
C ILE A 17 4.58 -0.49 -5.63
N THR A 18 4.82 -1.17 -4.51
CA THR A 18 4.61 -0.61 -3.18
C THR A 18 5.87 -0.77 -2.33
N HIS A 19 6.28 0.33 -1.70
CA HIS A 19 7.31 0.32 -0.67
C HIS A 19 6.67 0.66 0.66
N VAL A 20 6.75 -0.26 1.62
CA VAL A 20 6.22 -0.07 2.98
C VAL A 20 7.38 0.09 3.96
N TYR A 21 7.29 1.15 4.76
CA TYR A 21 8.26 1.50 5.78
C TYR A 21 7.58 1.49 7.14
N GLN A 22 8.12 0.71 8.06
CA GLN A 22 7.71 0.72 9.46
C GLN A 22 8.87 1.21 10.31
N PRO A 23 8.63 2.14 11.24
CA PRO A 23 9.62 2.52 12.25
C PRO A 23 10.12 1.28 13.01
N THR A 24 11.43 1.22 13.25
CA THR A 24 12.05 0.11 14.00
C THR A 24 11.51 -0.01 15.42
N THR A 25 10.99 1.07 15.99
CA THR A 25 10.28 1.09 17.27
C THR A 25 8.97 0.30 17.24
N LEU A 26 8.55 -0.20 16.08
CA LEU A 26 7.42 -1.10 15.85
C LEU A 26 7.86 -2.45 15.27
N ALA A 27 9.14 -2.82 15.32
CA ALA A 27 9.60 -4.10 14.76
C ALA A 27 8.95 -5.34 15.42
N GLY A 28 8.38 -5.19 16.62
CA GLY A 28 7.69 -6.27 17.35
C GLY A 28 6.27 -6.59 16.87
N ILE A 29 5.64 -5.75 16.03
CA ILE A 29 4.24 -5.96 15.59
C ILE A 29 4.12 -6.80 14.31
N GLY A 30 5.11 -7.66 14.07
CA GLY A 30 5.23 -8.44 12.84
C GLY A 30 5.70 -7.60 11.64
N ARG A 31 5.99 -8.24 10.52
CA ARG A 31 6.38 -7.59 9.25
C ARG A 31 5.20 -7.70 8.28
N PRO A 32 4.97 -6.72 7.38
CA PRO A 32 3.92 -6.86 6.37
C PRO A 32 4.10 -8.14 5.57
N SER A 33 3.03 -8.91 5.40
CA SER A 33 3.04 -10.11 4.58
C SER A 33 3.22 -9.74 3.10
N ALA A 34 4.09 -10.46 2.38
CA ALA A 34 4.35 -10.21 0.96
C ALA A 34 3.15 -10.51 0.04
N THR A 35 2.09 -11.11 0.58
CA THR A 35 0.96 -11.67 -0.17
C THR A 35 -0.29 -10.77 -0.16
N CYS A 36 -0.20 -9.53 0.35
CA CYS A 36 -1.36 -8.65 0.34
C CYS A 36 -1.75 -8.30 -1.11
N PRO A 37 -3.03 -8.47 -1.51
CA PRO A 37 -3.51 -7.83 -2.72
C PRO A 37 -3.35 -6.32 -2.59
N PRO A 38 -3.19 -5.59 -3.71
CA PRO A 38 -2.98 -4.14 -3.72
C PRO A 38 -4.27 -3.38 -3.41
N SER A 39 -5.02 -3.80 -2.39
CA SER A 39 -6.07 -2.96 -1.84
C SER A 39 -5.40 -1.75 -1.22
N LEU A 40 -5.83 -0.57 -1.68
CA LEU A 40 -5.55 0.75 -1.12
C LEU A 40 -5.89 0.88 0.37
N ARG A 41 -6.27 -0.19 1.08
CA ARG A 41 -6.53 -0.17 2.51
C ARG A 41 -5.76 -1.28 3.21
N SER A 42 -4.97 -0.83 4.18
CA SER A 42 -4.21 -1.52 5.21
C SER A 42 -5.06 -2.48 6.07
N ALA A 43 -5.70 -3.49 5.48
CA ALA A 43 -6.36 -4.55 6.25
C ALA A 43 -5.34 -5.27 7.14
N ASP A 44 -4.21 -5.69 6.55
CA ASP A 44 -3.09 -6.33 7.27
C ASP A 44 -2.55 -5.45 8.41
N LEU A 45 -2.27 -4.17 8.14
CA LEU A 45 -1.77 -3.27 9.18
C LEU A 45 -2.81 -3.05 10.28
N ARG A 46 -4.10 -2.90 9.97
CA ARG A 46 -5.15 -2.77 11.01
C ARG A 46 -5.22 -4.01 11.91
N GLU A 47 -5.17 -5.20 11.33
CA GLU A 47 -5.16 -6.46 12.09
C GLU A 47 -3.93 -6.57 12.99
N ARG A 48 -2.74 -6.26 12.46
CA ARG A 48 -1.49 -6.30 13.22
C ARG A 48 -1.43 -5.26 14.34
N LEU A 49 -1.92 -4.05 14.09
CA LEU A 49 -2.03 -3.01 15.11
C LEU A 49 -3.02 -3.42 16.20
N SER A 50 -4.17 -3.98 15.83
CA SER A 50 -5.16 -4.52 16.78
C SER A 50 -4.57 -5.63 17.64
N ALA A 51 -3.85 -6.59 17.04
CA ALA A 51 -3.19 -7.67 17.78
C ALA A 51 -2.11 -7.16 18.75
N ALA A 52 -1.48 -6.01 18.44
CA ALA A 52 -0.50 -5.35 19.29
C ALA A 52 -1.11 -4.37 20.30
N GLY A 53 -2.43 -4.18 20.33
CA GLY A 53 -3.11 -3.20 21.19
C GLY A 53 -2.84 -1.74 20.82
N ILE A 54 -2.41 -1.46 19.59
CA ILE A 54 -2.12 -0.11 19.11
C ILE A 54 -3.34 0.44 18.36
N ALA A 55 -3.87 1.58 18.82
CA ALA A 55 -4.99 2.24 18.19
C ALA A 55 -4.55 3.11 17.00
N LEU A 56 -5.02 2.77 15.80
CA LEU A 56 -4.87 3.64 14.63
C LEU A 56 -5.85 4.82 14.75
N ASP A 57 -5.34 6.05 14.68
CA ASP A 57 -6.15 7.27 14.68
C ASP A 57 -6.57 7.64 13.25
N ARG A 58 -5.58 7.89 12.38
CA ARG A 58 -5.83 8.35 11.02
C ARG A 58 -4.81 7.85 10.02
N VAL A 59 -5.21 7.92 8.76
CA VAL A 59 -4.34 7.69 7.60
C VAL A 59 -4.42 8.92 6.72
N VAL A 60 -3.25 9.51 6.44
CA VAL A 60 -3.12 10.64 5.52
C VAL A 60 -2.59 10.10 4.19
N GLU A 61 -3.24 10.50 3.09
CA GLU A 61 -2.82 10.14 1.75
C GLU A 61 -2.61 11.38 0.90
N GLN A 62 -1.49 11.42 0.18
CA GLN A 62 -1.20 12.40 -0.85
C GLN A 62 -1.11 11.66 -2.17
N VAL A 63 -1.94 12.08 -3.13
CA VAL A 63 -2.04 11.45 -4.45
C VAL A 63 -1.64 12.46 -5.50
N THR A 64 -0.68 12.11 -6.34
CA THR A 64 -0.26 12.93 -7.48
C THR A 64 -0.29 12.11 -8.75
N ALA A 65 -0.82 12.70 -9.82
CA ALA A 65 -0.72 12.14 -11.16
C ALA A 65 0.49 12.73 -11.89
N ARG A 66 1.25 11.89 -12.60
CA ARG A 66 2.40 12.30 -13.41
C ARG A 66 2.60 11.35 -14.59
N PRO A 67 3.33 11.76 -15.65
CA PRO A 67 3.80 10.80 -16.66
C PRO A 67 4.78 9.76 -16.06
N PRO A 68 4.82 8.53 -16.62
CA PRO A 68 5.76 7.50 -16.22
C PRO A 68 7.19 7.92 -16.55
N THR A 69 8.14 7.50 -15.71
CA THR A 69 9.56 7.47 -16.10
C THR A 69 9.82 6.33 -17.08
N ALA A 70 10.99 6.31 -17.74
CA ALA A 70 11.38 5.22 -18.62
C ALA A 70 11.45 3.87 -17.88
N ASP A 71 12.03 3.87 -16.68
CA ASP A 71 12.13 2.67 -15.83
C ASP A 71 10.75 2.18 -15.36
N GLU A 72 9.84 3.08 -15.03
CA GLU A 72 8.46 2.73 -14.69
C GLU A 72 7.74 2.14 -15.92
N ALA A 73 7.88 2.77 -17.09
CA ALA A 73 7.27 2.29 -18.32
C ALA A 73 7.72 0.86 -18.67
N ASP A 74 9.01 0.57 -18.54
CA ASP A 74 9.58 -0.77 -18.73
C ASP A 74 9.08 -1.74 -17.65
N THR A 75 9.15 -1.35 -16.37
CA THR A 75 8.77 -2.21 -15.25
C THR A 75 7.30 -2.61 -15.28
N PHE A 76 6.42 -1.69 -15.70
CA PHE A 76 4.98 -1.91 -15.81
C PHE A 76 4.54 -2.41 -17.21
N GLY A 77 5.43 -2.39 -18.22
CA GLY A 77 5.11 -2.76 -19.60
C GLY A 77 4.07 -1.82 -20.25
N ILE A 78 4.14 -0.52 -19.96
CA ILE A 78 3.17 0.49 -20.42
C ILE A 78 3.78 1.45 -21.45
N THR A 79 2.96 1.92 -22.39
CA THR A 79 3.38 2.88 -23.43
C THR A 79 3.32 4.33 -22.93
N ILE A 80 4.08 5.21 -23.58
CA ILE A 80 4.00 6.67 -23.41
C ILE A 80 2.53 7.13 -23.62
N GLY A 81 1.94 7.78 -22.61
CA GLY A 81 0.54 8.27 -22.65
C GLY A 81 -0.36 7.76 -21.52
N VAL A 82 0.04 6.70 -20.80
CA VAL A 82 -0.61 6.29 -19.54
C VAL A 82 -0.12 7.18 -18.41
N SER A 83 -1.02 7.73 -17.58
CA SER A 83 -0.59 8.46 -16.38
C SER A 83 -0.19 7.48 -15.27
N MET A 84 0.77 7.85 -14.43
CA MET A 84 1.10 7.16 -13.18
C MET A 84 0.49 7.91 -12.01
N LEU A 85 -0.03 7.16 -11.04
CA LEU A 85 -0.39 7.64 -9.72
C LEU A 85 0.76 7.32 -8.76
N SER A 86 1.28 8.37 -8.13
CA SER A 86 2.13 8.26 -6.95
C SER A 86 1.29 8.55 -5.72
N ILE A 87 1.22 7.59 -4.81
CA ILE A 87 0.42 7.66 -3.59
C ILE A 87 1.37 7.53 -2.41
N GLN A 88 1.45 8.60 -1.61
CA GLN A 88 2.17 8.58 -0.35
C GLN A 88 1.15 8.47 0.78
N ARG A 89 1.27 7.42 1.59
CA ARG A 89 0.40 7.13 2.73
C ARG A 89 1.20 7.23 4.02
N THR A 90 0.59 7.77 5.07
CA THR A 90 1.12 7.71 6.43
C THR A 90 0.02 7.36 7.42
N ALA A 91 0.22 6.29 8.18
CA ALA A 91 -0.64 5.87 9.28
C ALA A 91 -0.13 6.44 10.61
N ILE A 92 -1.03 6.99 11.42
CA ILE A 92 -0.70 7.72 12.65
C ILE A 92 -1.60 7.20 13.79
N ASP A 93 -1.04 7.00 14.98
CA ASP A 93 -1.80 6.63 16.19
C ASP A 93 -2.39 7.85 16.93
N THR A 94 -3.16 7.57 17.99
CA THR A 94 -3.82 8.60 18.81
C THR A 94 -2.85 9.51 19.57
N THR A 95 -1.58 9.13 19.68
CA THR A 95 -0.52 9.94 20.28
C THR A 95 0.21 10.82 19.26
N GLY A 96 -0.13 10.70 17.97
CA GLY A 96 0.53 11.40 16.88
C GLY A 96 1.78 10.70 16.35
N ARG A 97 2.06 9.46 16.78
CA ARG A 97 3.22 8.69 16.31
C ARG A 97 2.93 8.04 14.97
N VAL A 98 3.91 8.10 14.05
CA VAL A 98 3.85 7.39 12.77
C VAL A 98 3.96 5.89 13.00
N LEU A 99 3.02 5.14 12.45
CA LEU A 99 2.96 3.68 12.51
C LEU A 99 3.53 3.02 11.26
N GLU A 100 3.22 3.60 10.10
CA GLU A 100 3.64 3.10 8.80
C GLU A 100 3.65 4.23 7.79
N ALA A 101 4.60 4.21 6.86
CA ALA A 101 4.57 5.00 5.64
C ALA A 101 4.61 4.06 4.43
N ALA A 102 3.79 4.34 3.42
CA ALA A 102 3.80 3.58 2.18
C ALA A 102 3.88 4.49 0.96
N PHE A 103 4.66 4.08 -0.03
CA PHE A 103 4.76 4.72 -1.34
C PHE A 103 4.28 3.73 -2.38
N LEU A 104 3.20 4.07 -3.08
CA LEU A 104 2.65 3.27 -4.15
C LEU A 104 2.83 3.99 -5.47
N THR A 105 3.31 3.26 -6.46
CA THR A 105 3.41 3.70 -7.85
C THR A 105 2.52 2.78 -8.67
N CYS A 106 1.49 3.32 -9.30
CA CYS A 106 0.48 2.56 -10.03
C CYS A 106 0.18 3.22 -11.38
N PRO A 107 0.00 2.48 -12.47
CA PRO A 107 -0.61 3.02 -13.67
C PRO A 107 -2.04 3.49 -13.38
N ALA A 108 -2.39 4.70 -13.84
CA ALA A 108 -3.73 5.27 -13.82
C ALA A 108 -4.58 4.64 -14.93
N THR A 109 -4.74 3.32 -14.90
CA THR A 109 -5.81 2.65 -15.64
C THR A 109 -7.08 2.72 -14.80
N ALA A 110 -8.26 2.64 -15.41
CA ALA A 110 -9.52 2.71 -14.68
C ALA A 110 -9.60 1.55 -13.66
N GLN A 111 -9.25 1.84 -12.42
CA GLN A 111 -9.37 0.90 -11.31
C GLN A 111 -10.84 0.94 -10.89
N LYS A 112 -11.59 -0.12 -11.22
CA LYS A 112 -12.97 -0.26 -10.74
C LYS A 112 -12.94 -0.18 -9.21
N PRO A 113 -13.69 0.73 -8.56
CA PRO A 113 -13.84 0.70 -7.12
C PRO A 113 -14.38 -0.68 -6.77
N SER A 114 -13.63 -1.47 -5.99
CA SER A 114 -14.18 -2.72 -5.47
C SER A 114 -15.34 -2.36 -4.55
N THR A 115 -16.50 -2.97 -4.82
CA THR A 115 -17.66 -2.91 -3.95
C THR A 115 -17.25 -3.32 -2.53
N PRO A 116 -17.73 -2.64 -1.48
CA PRO A 116 -17.43 -3.05 -0.12
C PRO A 116 -17.89 -4.49 0.10
N GLN A 117 -16.95 -5.38 0.42
CA GLN A 117 -17.25 -6.73 0.88
C GLN A 117 -17.97 -6.59 2.24
N PRO A 118 -19.19 -7.12 2.40
CA PRO A 118 -19.85 -7.09 3.70
C PRO A 118 -18.99 -7.84 4.73
N ALA A 119 -18.93 -7.30 5.95
CA ALA A 119 -18.23 -7.92 7.06
C ALA A 119 -18.74 -9.36 7.23
N SER A 120 -17.83 -10.33 7.09
CA SER A 120 -18.13 -11.72 7.42
C SER A 120 -18.19 -11.82 8.94
N THR A 121 -19.39 -11.64 9.50
CA THR A 121 -19.70 -12.04 10.87
C THR A 121 -19.80 -13.56 10.87
N ALA A 122 -18.71 -14.23 11.22
CA ALA A 122 -18.77 -15.62 11.66
C ALA A 122 -19.16 -15.63 13.14
N LEU A 123 -20.31 -16.25 13.42
CA LEU A 123 -20.77 -16.68 14.75
C LEU A 123 -20.04 -17.95 15.16
#